data_AF-A0A6L3IJQ1-F1
#
_entry.id   AF-A0A6L3IJQ1-F1
#
_cell.length_a   1.000
_cell.length_b   1.000
_cell.length_c   1.000
_cell.angle_alpha   90.00
_cell.angle_beta   90.00
_cell.angle_gamma   90.00
#
_symmetry.space_group_name_H-M   'P 1'
#
loop_
_entity.id
_entity.type
_entity.pdbx_description
1 polymer ?
#
loop_
_entity_poly.entity_id
_entity_poly.type
_entity_poly.pdbx_seq_one_letter_code
_entity_poly.pdbx_strand_id
1 'polypeptide(L)'
;LNVCGCNMVHKKQLPVDPFTDAELVEYMELNGLGTVSSRTNIIRTLVNRKYIRYSGKYIVPTPKGMFTYETIRGKKIADTSLTADWEKQLAGLESGMITGQDFLNRIRTLAKEMTDDIFNTYSTKEE
;
A
#
# COMPACT_ATOMS: atom_id res chain seq x y z
N LEU A 1 -8.84 38.29 36.21
CA LEU A 1 -8.70 38.72 34.80
C LEU A 1 -10.05 38.48 34.13
N ASN A 2 -10.75 39.55 33.76
CA ASN A 2 -12.05 39.47 33.11
C ASN A 2 -11.83 39.30 31.60
N VAL A 3 -12.26 38.17 31.03
CA VAL A 3 -12.13 37.93 29.59
C VAL A 3 -13.35 38.57 28.90
N CYS A 4 -13.14 39.62 28.13
CA CYS A 4 -14.22 40.39 27.48
C CYS A 4 -14.85 39.72 26.25
N GLY A 5 -14.49 38.46 25.96
CA GLY A 5 -15.09 37.67 24.90
C GLY A 5 -14.27 36.42 24.58
N CYS A 6 -14.96 35.33 24.26
CA CYS A 6 -14.36 34.13 23.68
C CYS A 6 -14.87 33.96 22.24
N ASN A 7 -13.98 33.52 21.34
CA ASN A 7 -14.38 33.19 19.98
C ASN A 7 -14.16 31.68 19.78
N MET A 8 -15.26 30.93 19.59
CA MET A 8 -15.18 29.49 19.34
C MET A 8 -14.80 29.23 17.89
N VAL A 9 -13.53 28.90 17.65
CA VAL A 9 -13.07 28.43 16.34
C VAL A 9 -13.30 26.94 16.24
N HIS A 10 -14.33 26.52 15.50
CA HIS A 10 -14.46 25.13 15.07
C HIS A 10 -13.44 24.86 13.95
N LYS A 11 -12.30 24.26 14.31
CA LYS A 11 -11.36 23.73 13.32
C LYS A 11 -11.97 22.49 12.69
N LYS A 12 -12.50 22.60 11.47
CA LYS A 12 -12.75 21.40 10.65
C LYS A 12 -11.41 20.73 10.37
N GLN A 13 -11.31 19.43 10.68
CA GLN A 13 -10.17 18.63 10.25
C GLN A 13 -10.23 18.56 8.72
N LEU A 14 -9.26 19.22 8.08
CA LEU A 14 -9.02 19.07 6.67
C LEU A 14 -8.51 17.64 6.42
N PRO A 15 -8.80 17.04 5.25
CA PRO A 15 -8.23 15.76 4.88
C PRO A 15 -6.70 15.82 4.97
N VAL A 16 -6.06 14.68 5.27
CA VAL A 16 -4.60 14.57 5.15
C VAL A 16 -4.18 15.01 3.75
N ASP A 17 -3.11 15.80 3.68
CA ASP A 17 -2.59 16.25 2.40
C ASP A 17 -2.12 15.03 1.58
N PRO A 18 -2.39 15.02 0.25
CA PRO A 18 -1.90 13.96 -0.61
C PRO A 18 -0.37 13.96 -0.65
N PHE A 19 0.23 12.77 -0.79
CA PHE A 19 1.69 12.63 -0.79
C PHE A 19 2.36 13.33 -1.98
N THR A 20 3.52 13.92 -1.75
CA THR A 20 4.55 14.15 -2.79
C THR A 20 5.34 12.86 -3.04
N ASP A 21 6.18 12.83 -4.09
CA ASP A 21 7.07 11.67 -4.33
C ASP A 21 7.96 11.37 -3.12
N ALA A 22 8.54 12.39 -2.50
CA ALA A 22 9.44 12.23 -1.36
C ALA A 22 8.73 11.62 -0.16
N GLU A 23 7.56 12.13 0.19
CA GLU A 23 6.78 11.62 1.33
C GLU A 23 6.25 10.21 1.07
N LEU A 24 5.88 9.87 -0.18
CA LEU A 24 5.49 8.52 -0.53
C LEU A 24 6.67 7.54 -0.44
N VAL A 25 7.85 7.93 -0.90
CA VAL A 25 9.07 7.11 -0.79
C VAL A 25 9.47 6.91 0.67
N GLU A 26 9.38 7.95 1.50
CA GLU A 26 9.61 7.87 2.94
C GLU A 26 8.59 6.93 3.61
N TYR A 27 7.31 7.05 3.27
CA TYR A 27 6.28 6.12 3.76
C TYR A 27 6.59 4.67 3.38
N MET A 28 6.99 4.42 2.13
CA MET A 28 7.39 3.09 1.68
C MET A 28 8.59 2.56 2.47
N GLU A 29 9.56 3.40 2.78
CA GLU A 29 10.73 3.02 3.59
C GLU A 29 10.35 2.62 5.01
N LEU A 30 9.58 3.46 5.70
CA LEU A 30 9.14 3.23 7.08
C LEU A 30 8.30 1.96 7.23
N ASN A 31 7.62 1.55 6.15
CA ASN A 31 6.79 0.35 6.13
C ASN A 31 7.47 -0.89 5.52
N GLY A 32 8.75 -0.82 5.15
CA GLY A 32 9.45 -1.96 4.52
C GLY A 32 8.83 -2.37 3.19
N LEU A 33 8.49 -1.39 2.35
CA LEU A 33 7.93 -1.58 1.02
C LEU A 33 8.96 -1.21 -0.05
N GLY A 34 9.49 -2.21 -0.70
CA GLY A 34 10.54 -2.07 -1.70
C GLY A 34 11.90 -1.74 -1.09
N THR A 35 12.95 -2.15 -1.81
CA THR A 35 14.30 -1.61 -1.65
C THR A 35 14.42 -0.22 -2.27
N VAL A 36 15.48 0.52 -1.91
CA VAL A 36 15.79 1.87 -2.44
C VAL A 36 15.67 1.95 -3.97
N SER A 37 16.18 0.94 -4.70
CA SER A 37 16.16 0.93 -6.17
C SER A 37 14.77 0.66 -6.78
N SER A 38 13.88 0.01 -6.04
CA SER A 38 12.59 -0.46 -6.55
C SER A 38 11.45 0.55 -6.37
N ARG A 39 11.48 1.40 -5.33
CA ARG A 39 10.40 2.34 -4.98
C ARG A 39 10.08 3.31 -6.12
N THR A 40 11.10 3.92 -6.72
CA THR A 40 10.94 4.81 -7.88
C THR A 40 10.28 4.09 -9.05
N ASN A 41 10.63 2.83 -9.29
CA ASN A 41 10.05 2.03 -10.36
C ASN A 41 8.59 1.64 -10.09
N ILE A 42 8.22 1.40 -8.83
CA ILE A 42 6.84 1.16 -8.40
C ILE A 42 5.99 2.40 -8.69
N ILE A 43 6.41 3.58 -8.24
CA ILE A 43 5.69 4.84 -8.48
C ILE A 43 5.55 5.08 -9.98
N ARG A 44 6.63 4.96 -10.75
CA ARG A 44 6.61 5.09 -12.21
C ARG A 44 5.62 4.13 -12.86
N THR A 45 5.55 2.88 -12.37
CA THR A 45 4.63 1.87 -12.88
C THR A 45 3.17 2.23 -12.59
N LEU A 46 2.88 2.71 -11.39
CA LEU A 46 1.53 3.15 -11.01
C LEU A 46 1.05 4.34 -11.86
N VAL A 47 1.95 5.29 -12.16
CA VAL A 47 1.68 6.40 -13.09
C VAL A 47 1.43 5.87 -14.50
N ASN A 48 2.36 5.07 -15.04
CA ASN A 48 2.27 4.54 -16.41
C ASN A 48 1.01 3.69 -16.64
N ARG A 49 0.60 2.91 -15.63
CA ARG A 49 -0.62 2.09 -15.67
C ARG A 49 -1.90 2.86 -15.31
N LYS A 50 -1.78 4.16 -15.06
CA LYS A 50 -2.87 5.11 -14.77
C LYS A 50 -3.64 4.80 -13.49
N TYR A 51 -2.98 4.23 -12.48
CA TYR A 51 -3.57 4.05 -11.14
C TYR A 51 -3.46 5.33 -10.30
N ILE A 52 -2.37 6.09 -10.49
CA ILE A 52 -2.14 7.39 -9.86
C ILE A 52 -1.83 8.43 -10.94
N ARG A 53 -1.97 9.71 -10.59
CA ARG A 53 -1.60 10.85 -11.44
C ARG A 53 -1.01 11.97 -10.58
N TYR A 54 -0.28 12.88 -11.21
CA TYR A 54 0.17 14.11 -10.56
C TYR A 54 -0.91 15.20 -10.61
N SER A 55 -1.05 15.93 -9.51
CA SER A 55 -1.84 17.15 -9.37
C SER A 55 -0.93 18.23 -8.77
N GLY A 56 -0.22 18.96 -9.63
CA GLY A 56 0.92 19.77 -9.20
C GLY A 56 2.05 18.88 -8.69
N LYS A 57 2.56 19.16 -7.49
CA LYS A 57 3.59 18.35 -6.82
C LYS A 57 3.06 17.08 -6.12
N TYR A 58 1.74 16.92 -6.07
CA TYR A 58 1.09 15.86 -5.30
C TYR A 58 0.70 14.67 -6.17
N ILE A 59 0.76 13.47 -5.60
CA ILE A 59 0.30 12.21 -6.17
C ILE A 59 -1.11 11.95 -5.67
N VAL A 60 -2.05 11.75 -6.60
CA VAL A 60 -3.45 11.47 -6.29
C VAL A 60 -3.96 10.26 -7.06
N PRO A 61 -4.86 9.45 -6.48
CA PRO A 61 -5.40 8.28 -7.15
C PRO A 61 -6.31 8.69 -8.33
N THR A 62 -6.33 7.87 -9.38
CA THR A 62 -7.32 7.98 -10.45
C THR A 62 -8.60 7.22 -10.09
N PRO A 63 -9.71 7.40 -10.81
CA PRO A 63 -10.89 6.54 -10.63
C PRO A 63 -10.55 5.05 -10.76
N LYS A 64 -9.64 4.70 -11.67
CA LYS A 64 -9.12 3.33 -11.82
C LYS A 64 -8.35 2.88 -10.57
N GLY A 65 -7.45 3.72 -10.06
CA GLY A 65 -6.72 3.44 -8.82
C GLY A 65 -7.62 3.26 -7.61
N MET A 66 -8.60 4.16 -7.44
CA MET A 66 -9.60 4.04 -6.37
C MET A 66 -10.42 2.77 -6.52
N PHE A 67 -10.90 2.45 -7.72
CA PHE A 67 -11.64 1.21 -7.95
C PHE A 67 -10.80 -0.03 -7.58
N THR A 68 -9.54 -0.09 -8.02
CA THR A 68 -8.63 -1.17 -7.63
C THR A 68 -8.43 -1.24 -6.12
N TYR A 69 -8.22 -0.10 -5.45
CA TYR A 69 -8.10 -0.05 -3.99
C TYR A 69 -9.36 -0.58 -3.30
N GLU A 70 -10.54 -0.10 -3.67
CA GLU A 70 -11.81 -0.55 -3.08
C GLU A 70 -12.07 -2.05 -3.30
N THR A 71 -11.55 -2.61 -4.39
CA THR A 71 -11.65 -4.04 -4.70
C THR A 71 -10.83 -4.91 -3.73
N ILE A 72 -9.70 -4.40 -3.22
CA ILE A 72 -8.73 -5.19 -2.44
C ILE A 72 -8.54 -4.71 -1.00
N ARG A 73 -9.07 -3.55 -0.62
CA ARG A 73 -8.94 -3.02 0.74
C ARG A 73 -9.48 -4.01 1.76
N GLY A 74 -8.77 -4.17 2.87
CA GLY A 74 -9.11 -5.14 3.92
C GLY A 74 -8.74 -6.59 3.59
N LYS A 75 -8.20 -6.88 2.40
CA LYS A 75 -7.65 -8.20 2.06
C LYS A 75 -6.17 -8.28 2.40
N LYS A 76 -5.69 -9.51 2.66
CA LYS A 76 -4.26 -9.78 2.91
C LYS A 76 -3.33 -9.20 1.84
N ILE A 77 -3.72 -9.23 0.56
CA ILE A 77 -2.90 -8.72 -0.55
C ILE A 77 -2.66 -7.21 -0.51
N ALA A 78 -3.51 -6.46 0.20
CA ALA A 78 -3.36 -5.02 0.38
C ALA A 78 -2.64 -4.65 1.69
N ASP A 79 -2.26 -5.63 2.50
CA ASP A 79 -1.58 -5.41 3.78
C ASP A 79 -0.08 -5.16 3.57
N THR A 80 0.40 -4.02 4.07
CA THR A 80 1.80 -3.63 3.97
C THR A 80 2.71 -4.54 4.79
N SER A 81 2.21 -5.06 5.92
CA SER A 81 2.97 -5.95 6.80
C SER A 81 3.34 -7.27 6.12
N LEU A 82 2.45 -7.77 5.26
CA LEU A 82 2.71 -8.96 4.46
C LEU A 82 3.85 -8.72 3.47
N THR A 83 3.87 -7.58 2.80
CA THR A 83 4.99 -7.23 1.90
C THR A 83 6.30 -7.08 2.66
N ALA A 84 6.28 -6.42 3.83
CA ALA A 84 7.47 -6.26 4.66
C ALA A 84 8.06 -7.60 5.15
N ASP A 85 7.21 -8.56 5.49
CA ASP A 85 7.66 -9.92 5.84
C ASP A 85 8.37 -10.60 4.67
N TRP A 86 7.88 -10.39 3.44
CA TRP A 86 8.51 -10.92 2.24
C TRP A 86 9.88 -10.33 1.98
N GLU A 87 10.05 -9.04 2.20
CA GLU A 87 11.37 -8.40 2.06
C GLU A 87 12.37 -8.99 3.05
N LYS A 88 11.93 -9.29 4.30
CA LYS A 88 12.76 -9.97 5.29
C LYS A 88 13.13 -11.39 4.86
N GLN A 89 12.18 -12.13 4.27
CA GLN A 89 12.47 -13.47 3.76
C GLN A 89 13.46 -13.42 2.58
N LEU A 90 13.30 -12.47 1.66
CA LEU A 90 14.24 -12.25 0.57
C LEU A 90 15.65 -11.92 1.07
N ALA A 91 15.76 -11.06 2.09
CA ALA A 91 17.04 -10.77 2.74
C ALA A 91 17.64 -12.02 3.41
N GLY A 92 16.80 -12.82 4.09
CA GLY A 92 17.21 -14.10 4.67
C GLY A 92 17.72 -15.10 3.62
N LEU A 93 17.13 -15.10 2.42
CA LEU A 93 17.57 -15.92 1.30
C LEU A 93 18.93 -15.46 0.79
N GLU A 94 19.12 -14.15 0.62
CA GLU A 94 20.39 -13.55 0.21
C GLU A 94 21.52 -13.86 1.22
N SER A 95 21.21 -13.85 2.52
CA SER A 95 22.18 -14.20 3.57
C SER A 95 22.34 -15.71 3.80
N GLY A 96 21.62 -16.57 3.08
CA GLY A 96 21.67 -18.02 3.23
C GLY A 96 21.01 -18.59 4.50
N MET A 97 20.18 -17.81 5.20
CA MET A 97 19.44 -18.24 6.39
C MET A 97 18.19 -19.07 6.05
N ILE A 98 17.65 -18.92 4.85
CA ILE A 98 16.57 -19.75 4.32
C ILE A 98 16.97 -20.34 2.96
N THR A 99 16.39 -21.49 2.61
CA THR A 99 16.62 -22.08 1.29
C THR A 99 15.67 -21.49 0.25
N GLY A 100 16.08 -21.48 -1.01
CA GLY A 100 15.20 -21.07 -2.12
C GLY A 100 13.94 -21.94 -2.22
N GLN A 101 14.03 -23.22 -1.84
CA GLN A 101 12.89 -24.13 -1.85
C GLN A 101 11.86 -23.76 -0.78
N ASP A 102 12.30 -23.42 0.43
CA ASP A 102 11.42 -22.99 1.52
C ASP A 102 10.69 -21.70 1.15
N PHE A 103 11.42 -20.75 0.56
CA PHE A 103 10.86 -19.50 0.08
C PHE A 103 9.77 -19.77 -0.96
N LEU A 104 10.08 -20.53 -2.03
CA LEU A 104 9.12 -20.84 -3.10
C LEU A 104 7.86 -21.59 -2.60
N ASN A 105 8.01 -22.50 -1.64
CA ASN A 105 6.88 -23.20 -1.04
C ASN A 105 5.93 -22.24 -0.31
N ARG A 106 6.47 -21.23 0.39
CA ARG A 106 5.68 -20.17 1.03
C ARG A 106 4.96 -19.30 0.01
N ILE A 107 5.65 -18.88 -1.07
CA ILE A 107 5.02 -18.13 -2.18
C ILE A 107 3.81 -18.87 -2.72
N ARG A 108 3.98 -20.17 -3.03
CA ARG A 108 2.91 -20.99 -3.62
C ARG A 108 1.70 -21.07 -2.71
N THR A 109 1.92 -21.27 -1.42
CA THR A 109 0.85 -21.34 -0.42
C THR A 109 0.10 -20.03 -0.34
N LEU A 110 0.81 -18.90 -0.27
CA LEU A 110 0.19 -17.58 -0.20
C LEU A 110 -0.58 -17.23 -1.48
N ALA A 111 -0.01 -17.53 -2.66
CA ALA A 111 -0.67 -17.28 -3.94
C ALA A 111 -2.02 -18.02 -4.02
N LYS A 112 -2.06 -19.26 -3.51
CA LYS A 112 -3.31 -20.03 -3.39
C LYS A 112 -4.29 -19.34 -2.44
N GLU A 113 -3.86 -19.03 -1.21
CA GLU A 113 -4.71 -18.36 -0.20
C GLU A 113 -5.32 -17.05 -0.72
N MET A 114 -4.51 -16.19 -1.36
CA MET A 114 -4.98 -14.91 -1.90
C MET A 114 -5.97 -15.09 -3.04
N THR A 115 -5.68 -16.02 -3.94
CA THR A 115 -6.56 -16.28 -5.09
C THR A 115 -7.90 -16.82 -4.61
N ASP A 116 -7.90 -17.76 -3.67
CA ASP A 116 -9.10 -18.32 -3.05
C ASP A 116 -9.91 -17.23 -2.30
N ASP A 117 -9.25 -16.36 -1.52
CA ASP A 117 -9.90 -15.24 -0.81
C ASP A 117 -10.61 -14.28 -1.78
N ILE A 118 -9.94 -13.94 -2.89
CA ILE A 118 -10.52 -13.07 -3.92
C ILE A 118 -11.73 -13.76 -4.56
N PHE A 119 -11.60 -15.00 -5.03
CA PHE A 119 -12.71 -15.71 -5.68
C PHE A 119 -13.93 -15.86 -4.75
N ASN A 120 -13.73 -16.28 -3.50
CA ASN A 120 -14.83 -16.47 -2.54
C ASN A 120 -15.60 -15.17 -2.26
N THR A 121 -14.94 -14.01 -2.34
CA THR A 121 -15.57 -12.69 -2.16
C THR A 121 -16.53 -12.32 -3.29
N TYR A 122 -16.32 -12.87 -4.50
CA TYR A 122 -17.15 -12.59 -5.68
C TYR A 122 -18.10 -13.73 -6.04
N SER A 123 -17.81 -14.97 -5.67
CA SER A 123 -18.69 -16.13 -5.89
C SER A 123 -19.92 -16.18 -4.97
N THR A 124 -19.95 -15.40 -3.89
CA THR A 124 -21.06 -15.34 -2.93
C THR A 124 -22.11 -14.27 -3.25
N LYS A 125 -22.02 -13.59 -4.41
CA LYS A 125 -22.95 -12.51 -4.82
C LYS A 125 -24.04 -12.94 -5.82
N GLU A 126 -24.31 -14.23 -5.97
CA GLU A 126 -25.37 -14.76 -6.86
C GLU A 126 -26.70 -15.10 -6.16
N GLU A 127 -26.98 -14.57 -4.96
CA GLU A 127 -28.31 -14.61 -4.33
C GLU A 127 -28.94 -13.21 -4.26
#